data_AF-A0A536AYY4-F1
#
_entry.id   AF-A0A536AYY4-F1
#
_cell.length_a   1.000
_cell.length_b   1.000
_cell.length_c   1.000
_cell.angle_alpha   90.00
_cell.angle_beta   90.00
_cell.angle_gamma   90.00
#
_symmetry.space_group_name_H-M   'P 1'
#
loop_
_entity.id
_entity.type
_entity.pdbx_description
1 polymer ?
#
loop_
_entity_poly.entity_id
_entity_poly.type
_entity_poly.pdbx_seq_one_letter_code
_entity_poly.pdbx_strand_id
1 'polypeptide(L)'
;MPRAGSAALGPVGTGIVLAGGRNDTVIGNRFKNQGAWGVLIVPFPDLDTPPPIAHCEGGRLDFPIMRACWYDTFGQEVAGNRFTNVGFFGNISNGDLADLSYSHDPGNCWHGNRDASHKVSSAPDGIQQSHRKCGGEQAGEDPLNSDLSTQVLCATEILARCIDQPGQHYPRTTQVQLKPLPPQRTMPHPCKGVPSNPWC
;
A
#
# COMPACT_ATOMS: atom_id res chain seq x y z
N MET A 1 -13.73 1.21 -4.74
CA MET A 1 -12.87 1.90 -5.71
C MET A 1 -13.43 1.65 -7.11
N PRO A 2 -13.52 2.65 -7.99
CA PRO A 2 -13.73 2.39 -9.42
C PRO A 2 -12.61 1.48 -9.92
N ARG A 3 -12.98 0.38 -10.59
CA ARG A 3 -12.05 -0.67 -11.03
C ARG A 3 -11.66 -0.43 -12.49
N ALA A 4 -10.56 0.27 -12.73
CA ALA A 4 -9.99 0.40 -14.07
C ALA A 4 -8.47 0.16 -13.99
N GLY A 5 -7.97 -0.72 -14.87
CA GLY A 5 -6.56 -1.11 -14.93
C GLY A 5 -6.08 -1.95 -13.75
N SER A 6 -4.83 -2.42 -13.87
CA SER A 6 -4.12 -3.17 -12.81
C SER A 6 -3.97 -2.35 -11.52
N ALA A 7 -3.85 -1.03 -11.63
CA ALA A 7 -3.75 -0.10 -10.50
C ALA A 7 -4.98 -0.11 -9.56
N ALA A 8 -6.13 -0.61 -10.01
CA ALA A 8 -7.31 -0.74 -9.17
C ALA A 8 -7.29 -1.98 -8.26
N LEU A 9 -6.32 -2.88 -8.43
CA LEU A 9 -6.16 -4.14 -7.68
C LEU A 9 -5.30 -3.95 -6.43
N GLY A 10 -5.61 -2.92 -5.64
CA GLY A 10 -4.94 -2.71 -4.36
C GLY A 10 -5.21 -3.85 -3.37
N PRO A 11 -4.24 -4.24 -2.53
CA PRO A 11 -4.38 -5.31 -1.56
C PRO A 11 -5.47 -4.97 -0.54
N VAL A 12 -6.51 -5.81 -0.48
CA VAL A 12 -7.69 -5.58 0.35
C VAL A 12 -7.32 -5.48 1.83
N GLY A 13 -7.92 -4.50 2.53
CA GLY A 13 -7.75 -4.33 3.96
C GLY A 13 -6.48 -3.57 4.35
N THR A 14 -5.80 -2.93 3.40
CA THR A 14 -4.59 -2.16 3.65
C THR A 14 -4.88 -0.68 3.88
N GLY A 15 -4.16 -0.05 4.81
CA GLY A 15 -4.24 1.39 5.08
C GLY A 15 -3.56 2.23 4.00
N ILE A 16 -2.23 2.13 3.88
CA ILE A 16 -1.43 2.77 2.83
C ILE A 16 -0.62 1.71 2.09
N VAL A 17 -0.60 1.82 0.76
CA VAL A 17 0.22 1.00 -0.13
C VAL A 17 1.14 1.92 -0.91
N LEU A 18 2.45 1.68 -0.82
CA LEU A 18 3.46 2.31 -1.66
C LEU A 18 3.90 1.27 -2.72
N ALA A 19 3.26 1.33 -3.89
CA ALA A 19 3.48 0.39 -4.99
C ALA A 19 4.43 0.99 -6.03
N GLY A 20 5.64 0.42 -6.17
CA GLY A 20 6.66 0.89 -7.12
C GLY A 20 7.17 2.33 -6.89
N GLY A 21 6.85 2.91 -5.72
CA GLY A 21 7.26 4.25 -5.33
C GLY A 21 8.72 4.30 -4.89
N ARG A 22 9.30 5.50 -4.86
CA ARG A 22 10.71 5.72 -4.47
C ARG A 22 10.85 7.03 -3.71
N ASN A 23 11.53 7.00 -2.56
CA ASN A 23 11.81 8.18 -1.73
C ASN A 23 10.56 8.91 -1.21
N ASP A 24 9.48 8.17 -0.98
CA ASP A 24 8.28 8.62 -0.32
C ASP A 24 8.41 8.54 1.22
N THR A 25 7.60 9.33 1.92
CA THR A 25 7.57 9.36 3.39
C THR A 25 6.16 9.14 3.92
N VAL A 26 6.01 8.18 4.83
CA VAL A 26 4.77 7.94 5.58
C VAL A 26 5.04 8.24 7.04
N ILE A 27 4.70 9.44 7.49
CA ILE A 27 5.05 9.93 8.83
C ILE A 27 3.84 10.40 9.65
N GLY A 28 3.82 10.02 10.93
CA GLY A 28 2.91 10.60 11.93
C GLY A 28 1.43 10.25 11.74
N ASN A 29 1.11 9.20 10.98
CA ASN A 29 -0.27 8.79 10.71
C ASN A 29 -0.86 7.93 11.84
N ARG A 30 -2.18 7.83 11.85
CA ARG A 30 -2.94 6.91 12.72
C ARG A 30 -3.67 5.88 11.87
N PHE A 31 -3.17 4.65 11.87
CA PHE A 31 -3.82 3.52 11.22
C PHE A 31 -4.73 2.82 12.21
N LYS A 32 -6.01 2.74 11.89
CA LYS A 32 -7.00 2.09 12.74
C LYS A 32 -7.88 1.17 11.93
N ASN A 33 -8.10 -0.04 12.42
CA ASN A 33 -9.04 -0.99 11.84
C ASN A 33 -8.73 -1.31 10.37
N GLN A 34 -7.45 -1.62 10.09
CA GLN A 34 -7.04 -2.17 8.80
C GLN A 34 -7.01 -3.70 8.88
N GLY A 35 -7.66 -4.37 7.94
CA GLY A 35 -7.80 -5.82 7.97
C GLY A 35 -6.49 -6.57 7.73
N ALA A 36 -5.68 -6.09 6.79
CA ALA A 36 -4.45 -6.76 6.35
C ALA A 36 -3.20 -6.02 6.85
N TRP A 37 -2.86 -4.88 6.24
CA TRP A 37 -1.66 -4.12 6.60
C TRP A 37 -1.95 -2.68 6.96
N GLY A 38 -1.17 -2.11 7.87
CA GLY A 38 -1.19 -0.67 8.15
C GLY A 38 -0.50 0.10 7.03
N VAL A 39 0.79 -0.17 6.85
CA VAL A 39 1.61 0.32 5.74
C VAL A 39 2.24 -0.88 5.04
N LEU A 40 2.10 -0.93 3.72
CA LEU A 40 2.66 -1.97 2.87
C LEU A 40 3.48 -1.32 1.75
N ILE A 41 4.75 -1.68 1.66
CA ILE A 41 5.64 -1.34 0.54
C ILE A 41 5.73 -2.55 -0.39
N VAL A 42 5.44 -2.36 -1.68
CA VAL A 42 5.51 -3.41 -2.71
C VAL A 42 6.10 -2.85 -4.01
N PRO A 43 6.76 -3.65 -4.84
CA PRO A 43 7.01 -3.30 -6.23
C PRO A 43 5.69 -3.39 -7.01
N PHE A 44 5.63 -2.69 -8.14
CA PHE A 44 4.44 -2.69 -8.98
C PHE A 44 4.73 -3.40 -10.31
N PRO A 45 4.07 -4.55 -10.58
CA PRO A 45 4.03 -5.13 -11.91
C PRO A 45 2.89 -4.48 -12.72
N ASP A 46 3.25 -3.62 -13.67
CA ASP A 46 2.30 -3.10 -14.64
C ASP A 46 2.06 -4.15 -15.73
N LEU A 47 0.88 -4.78 -15.63
CA LEU A 47 0.43 -5.84 -16.52
C LEU A 47 -0.36 -5.31 -17.73
N ASP A 48 -0.58 -3.99 -17.81
CA ASP A 48 -1.32 -3.39 -18.90
C ASP A 48 -0.45 -3.36 -20.18
N THR A 49 -1.08 -3.44 -21.35
CA THR A 49 -0.36 -3.32 -22.62
C THR A 49 0.03 -1.86 -22.84
N PRO A 50 1.32 -1.50 -22.84
CA PRO A 50 1.73 -0.12 -23.00
C PRO A 50 1.43 0.38 -24.43
N PRO A 51 1.17 1.69 -24.63
CA PRO A 51 1.14 2.25 -25.97
C PRO A 51 2.53 2.12 -26.63
N PRO A 52 2.63 2.09 -27.97
CA PRO A 52 3.91 1.84 -28.68
C PRO A 52 5.06 2.81 -28.35
N ILE A 53 4.72 3.99 -27.82
CA ILE A 53 5.67 5.05 -27.45
C ILE A 53 6.20 4.94 -26.02
N ALA A 54 5.63 4.04 -25.19
CA ALA A 54 6.06 3.84 -23.82
C ALA A 54 7.10 2.72 -23.77
N HIS A 55 8.21 2.97 -23.08
CA HIS A 55 9.37 2.09 -23.02
C HIS A 55 9.73 1.70 -21.59
N CYS A 56 8.74 1.63 -20.70
CA CYS A 56 8.94 1.25 -19.31
C CYS A 56 9.80 2.25 -18.53
N GLU A 57 9.54 3.54 -18.73
CA GLU A 57 10.35 4.61 -18.15
C GLU A 57 10.34 4.55 -16.62
N GLY A 58 11.53 4.42 -16.02
CA GLY A 58 11.68 4.29 -14.58
C GLY A 58 11.46 2.88 -14.03
N GLY A 59 10.97 1.95 -14.85
CA GLY A 59 10.89 0.52 -14.54
C GLY A 59 11.90 -0.31 -15.32
N ARG A 60 11.71 -1.63 -15.29
CA ARG A 60 12.48 -2.62 -16.04
C ARG A 60 11.55 -3.64 -16.68
N LEU A 61 11.82 -3.99 -17.93
CA LEU A 61 11.09 -5.00 -18.70
C LEU A 61 11.61 -6.41 -18.37
N ASP A 62 11.59 -6.77 -17.09
CA ASP A 62 12.20 -8.01 -16.62
C ASP A 62 11.29 -8.82 -15.69
N PHE A 63 10.01 -8.45 -15.53
CA PHE A 63 9.10 -9.29 -14.77
C PHE A 63 9.00 -10.65 -15.46
N PRO A 64 9.57 -11.70 -14.85
CA PRO A 64 9.61 -13.01 -15.46
C PRO A 64 8.17 -13.46 -15.61
N ILE A 65 7.84 -14.13 -16.71
CA ILE A 65 6.51 -14.65 -17.08
C ILE A 65 5.66 -13.71 -17.98
N MET A 66 5.64 -12.38 -17.81
CA MET A 66 4.61 -11.55 -18.48
C MET A 66 5.14 -10.46 -19.44
N ARG A 67 6.46 -10.22 -19.54
CA ARG A 67 7.02 -9.03 -20.23
C ARG A 67 6.34 -7.73 -19.76
N ALA A 68 6.01 -7.70 -18.48
CA ALA A 68 5.37 -6.58 -17.80
C ALA A 68 6.41 -5.56 -17.36
N CYS A 69 5.96 -4.32 -17.17
CA CYS A 69 6.79 -3.27 -16.62
C CYS A 69 6.91 -3.41 -15.11
N TRP A 70 8.12 -3.67 -14.64
CA TRP A 70 8.38 -3.84 -13.22
C TRP A 70 8.96 -2.57 -12.62
N TYR A 71 8.27 -2.03 -11.62
CA TYR A 71 8.70 -0.86 -10.87
C TYR A 71 9.15 -1.29 -9.49
N ASP A 72 10.47 -1.32 -9.29
CA ASP A 72 11.09 -1.54 -7.98
C ASP A 72 10.77 -0.40 -7.02
N THR A 73 10.66 -0.76 -5.73
CA THR A 73 10.40 0.15 -4.62
C THR A 73 11.60 0.18 -3.67
N PHE A 74 12.05 1.39 -3.31
CA PHE A 74 13.19 1.60 -2.41
C PHE A 74 13.25 3.04 -1.88
N GLY A 75 14.13 3.28 -0.90
CA GLY A 75 14.37 4.61 -0.33
C GLY A 75 13.20 5.17 0.48
N GLN A 76 12.21 4.35 0.82
CA GLN A 76 11.02 4.80 1.55
C GLN A 76 11.34 5.05 3.02
N GLU A 77 10.71 6.06 3.62
CA GLU A 77 10.77 6.30 5.07
C GLU A 77 9.40 6.16 5.72
N VAL A 78 9.27 5.21 6.64
CA VAL A 78 8.04 5.00 7.43
C VAL A 78 8.33 5.27 8.89
N ALA A 79 7.84 6.42 9.38
CA ALA A 79 8.28 6.99 10.63
C ALA A 79 7.15 7.40 11.59
N GLY A 80 7.27 7.08 12.87
CA GLY A 80 6.44 7.69 13.92
C GLY A 80 4.93 7.45 13.81
N ASN A 81 4.50 6.41 13.07
CA ASN A 81 3.09 6.09 12.90
C ASN A 81 2.52 5.33 14.11
N ARG A 82 1.21 5.43 14.30
CA ARG A 82 0.48 4.75 15.38
C ARG A 82 -0.54 3.78 14.82
N PHE A 83 -0.51 2.55 15.31
CA PHE A 83 -1.39 1.47 14.88
C PHE A 83 -2.36 1.10 15.99
N THR A 84 -3.56 0.65 15.60
CA THR A 84 -4.57 0.14 16.52
C THR A 84 -5.48 -0.83 15.77
N ASN A 85 -5.52 -2.09 16.21
CA ASN A 85 -6.35 -3.12 15.61
C ASN A 85 -6.10 -3.25 14.09
N VAL A 86 -4.84 -3.47 13.73
CA VAL A 86 -4.38 -3.66 12.35
C VAL A 86 -3.98 -5.13 12.18
N GLY A 87 -4.27 -5.71 11.01
CA GLY A 87 -3.99 -7.13 10.72
C GLY A 87 -5.05 -8.10 11.26
N PHE A 88 -6.25 -7.61 11.60
CA PHE A 88 -7.29 -8.44 12.24
C PHE A 88 -7.90 -9.52 11.33
N PHE A 89 -7.57 -9.56 10.03
CA PHE A 89 -7.88 -10.73 9.21
C PHE A 89 -7.11 -11.97 9.67
N GLY A 90 -5.96 -11.78 10.33
CA GLY A 90 -5.19 -12.88 10.92
C GLY A 90 -4.50 -13.78 9.91
N ASN A 91 -4.35 -13.34 8.65
CA ASN A 91 -3.58 -14.06 7.66
C ASN A 91 -2.09 -14.00 7.98
N ILE A 92 -1.33 -14.90 7.35
CA ILE A 92 0.14 -14.83 7.39
C ILE A 92 0.57 -13.43 6.90
N SER A 93 1.64 -12.90 7.51
CA SER A 93 2.23 -11.57 7.27
C SER A 93 1.36 -10.33 7.51
N ASN A 94 0.06 -10.47 7.76
CA ASN A 94 -0.82 -9.34 8.10
C ASN A 94 -0.39 -8.70 9.43
N GLY A 95 -0.24 -7.37 9.44
CA GLY A 95 0.34 -6.66 10.57
C GLY A 95 0.51 -5.17 10.32
N ASP A 96 1.16 -4.48 11.25
CA ASP A 96 1.27 -3.02 11.21
C ASP A 96 2.08 -2.55 10.00
N LEU A 97 3.20 -3.23 9.73
CA LEU A 97 4.17 -2.85 8.71
C LEU A 97 4.50 -4.03 7.81
N ALA A 98 4.65 -3.79 6.51
CA ALA A 98 5.12 -4.82 5.60
C ALA A 98 6.03 -4.24 4.50
N ASP A 99 7.12 -4.93 4.21
CA ASP A 99 8.14 -4.53 3.24
C ASP A 99 8.44 -5.68 2.30
N LEU A 100 8.06 -5.51 1.04
CA LEU A 100 8.36 -6.41 -0.05
C LEU A 100 9.21 -5.63 -1.04
N SER A 101 10.53 -5.82 -0.97
CA SER A 101 11.49 -5.04 -1.75
C SER A 101 12.81 -5.79 -1.90
N TYR A 102 13.45 -5.65 -3.05
CA TYR A 102 14.82 -6.13 -3.24
C TYR A 102 15.82 -5.24 -2.49
N SER A 103 17.04 -5.76 -2.29
CA SER A 103 18.13 -4.96 -1.72
C SER A 103 18.40 -3.73 -2.58
N HIS A 104 18.50 -2.58 -1.94
CA HIS A 104 18.85 -1.32 -2.58
C HIS A 104 19.62 -0.42 -1.61
N ASP A 105 20.46 0.47 -2.13
CA ASP A 105 21.16 1.51 -1.36
C ASP A 105 20.88 2.91 -1.96
N PRO A 106 20.07 3.76 -1.30
CA PRO A 106 19.45 3.54 0.00
C PRO A 106 18.22 2.62 -0.09
N GLY A 107 18.07 1.72 0.89
CA GLY A 107 16.90 0.87 1.05
C GLY A 107 15.80 1.55 1.86
N ASN A 108 14.71 0.83 2.10
CA ASN A 108 13.60 1.32 2.92
C ASN A 108 14.00 1.38 4.40
N CYS A 109 13.55 2.42 5.11
CA CYS A 109 13.82 2.59 6.53
C CYS A 109 12.54 2.76 7.36
N TRP A 110 12.59 2.22 8.58
CA TRP A 110 11.44 2.05 9.45
C TRP A 110 11.82 2.44 10.88
N HIS A 111 11.21 3.47 11.47
CA HIS A 111 11.54 3.90 12.85
C HIS A 111 10.44 4.67 13.56
N GLY A 112 10.47 4.72 14.89
CA GLY A 112 9.48 5.41 15.74
C GLY A 112 8.02 4.91 15.68
N ASN A 113 7.70 3.89 14.88
CA ASN A 113 6.36 3.30 14.71
C ASN A 113 5.94 2.50 15.96
N ARG A 114 4.68 2.63 16.39
CA ARG A 114 4.17 1.98 17.61
C ARG A 114 2.71 1.54 17.49
N ASP A 115 2.41 0.37 18.02
CA ASP A 115 1.03 -0.07 18.33
C ASP A 115 0.69 0.19 19.82
N ALA A 116 -0.53 -0.11 20.24
CA ALA A 116 -1.02 -0.07 21.63
C ALA A 116 -0.13 -0.87 22.60
N SER A 117 0.48 -1.97 22.14
CA SER A 117 1.46 -2.75 22.91
C SER A 117 2.87 -2.13 22.93
N HIS A 118 3.06 -0.98 22.29
CA HIS A 118 4.34 -0.31 22.00
C HIS A 118 5.32 -1.08 21.10
N LYS A 119 4.94 -2.28 20.63
CA LYS A 119 5.66 -3.07 19.64
C LYS A 119 4.79 -3.23 18.41
N VAL A 120 5.32 -2.93 17.23
CA VAL A 120 4.63 -3.18 15.96
C VAL A 120 4.86 -4.61 15.50
N SER A 121 3.83 -5.22 14.90
CA SER A 121 4.00 -6.43 14.10
C SER A 121 4.51 -6.08 12.71
N SER A 122 5.30 -6.95 12.10
CA SER A 122 5.81 -6.67 10.77
C SER A 122 6.16 -7.91 9.96
N ALA A 123 6.18 -7.76 8.64
CA ALA A 123 6.72 -8.72 7.69
C ALA A 123 7.75 -8.01 6.78
N PRO A 124 9.06 -8.31 6.85
CA PRO A 124 9.68 -9.28 7.76
C PRO A 124 9.58 -8.90 9.25
N ASP A 125 9.78 -9.87 10.14
CA ASP A 125 9.73 -9.65 11.58
C ASP A 125 10.82 -8.66 12.03
N GLY A 126 10.42 -7.64 12.79
CA GLY A 126 11.35 -6.70 13.39
C GLY A 126 12.02 -5.72 12.41
N ILE A 127 11.37 -5.38 11.29
CA ILE A 127 11.92 -4.44 10.29
C ILE A 127 12.29 -3.08 10.88
N GLN A 128 11.57 -2.65 11.91
CA GLN A 128 11.88 -1.39 12.59
C GLN A 128 13.20 -1.45 13.38
N GLN A 129 13.65 -2.65 13.76
CA GLN A 129 14.94 -2.87 14.41
C GLN A 129 16.05 -3.02 13.36
N SER A 130 15.85 -3.84 12.33
CA SER A 130 16.85 -4.08 11.29
C SER A 130 17.08 -2.84 10.41
N HIS A 131 16.02 -2.16 10.00
CA HIS A 131 16.04 -1.05 9.03
C HIS A 131 15.84 0.32 9.70
N ARG A 132 16.31 0.46 10.94
CA ARG A 132 16.07 1.67 11.75
C ARG A 132 16.72 2.93 11.17
N LYS A 133 17.89 2.79 10.55
CA LYS A 133 18.68 3.90 10.01
C LYS A 133 18.42 4.01 8.52
N CYS A 134 18.02 5.20 8.08
CA CYS A 134 17.89 5.52 6.67
C CYS A 134 19.26 5.75 6.03
N GLY A 135 19.32 5.62 4.70
CA GLY A 135 20.51 5.95 3.91
C GLY A 135 21.56 4.84 3.80
N GLY A 136 21.21 3.59 4.10
CA GLY A 136 22.08 2.44 3.86
C GLY A 136 21.35 1.33 3.10
N GLU A 137 22.09 0.30 2.71
CA GLU A 137 21.55 -0.87 2.04
C GLU A 137 20.57 -1.62 2.94
N GLN A 138 19.34 -1.82 2.46
CA GLN A 138 18.29 -2.60 3.13
C GLN A 138 17.44 -3.36 2.11
N ALA A 139 16.82 -4.46 2.54
CA ALA A 139 15.90 -5.27 1.75
C ALA A 139 14.69 -5.70 2.60
N GLY A 140 13.52 -5.82 1.98
CA GLY A 140 12.35 -6.44 2.58
C GLY A 140 12.35 -7.97 2.44
N GLU A 141 11.15 -8.57 2.46
CA GLU A 141 10.95 -9.94 2.01
C GLU A 141 11.08 -10.04 0.48
N ASP A 142 11.53 -11.21 -0.01
CA ASP A 142 11.71 -11.46 -1.44
C ASP A 142 10.39 -11.25 -2.20
N PRO A 143 10.35 -10.33 -3.19
CA PRO A 143 9.13 -10.04 -3.93
C PRO A 143 8.48 -11.19 -4.72
N LEU A 144 9.23 -12.24 -5.02
CA LEU A 144 8.77 -13.38 -5.82
C LEU A 144 8.61 -14.65 -4.98
N ASN A 145 9.36 -14.78 -3.90
CA ASN A 145 9.44 -16.03 -3.15
C ASN A 145 9.41 -15.83 -1.63
N SER A 146 8.30 -15.30 -1.12
CA SER A 146 8.07 -15.11 0.31
C SER A 146 6.61 -15.36 0.70
N ASP A 147 6.36 -15.50 2.00
CA ASP A 147 5.00 -15.55 2.52
C ASP A 147 4.30 -14.21 2.29
N LEU A 148 4.99 -13.08 2.46
CA LEU A 148 4.42 -11.77 2.13
C LEU A 148 4.06 -11.65 0.65
N SER A 149 4.89 -12.14 -0.29
CA SER A 149 4.56 -12.10 -1.73
C SER A 149 3.29 -12.90 -2.03
N THR A 150 3.18 -14.10 -1.46
CA THR A 150 2.00 -14.97 -1.60
C THR A 150 0.74 -14.29 -1.07
N GLN A 151 0.85 -13.60 0.07
CA GLN A 151 -0.26 -12.89 0.71
C GLN A 151 -0.67 -11.65 -0.09
N VAL A 152 0.28 -10.87 -0.61
CA VAL A 152 -0.01 -9.70 -1.46
C VAL A 152 -0.67 -10.13 -2.77
N LEU A 153 -0.17 -11.17 -3.44
CA LEU A 153 -0.79 -11.71 -4.65
C LEU A 153 -2.23 -12.15 -4.42
N CYS A 154 -2.49 -12.81 -3.29
CA CYS A 154 -3.84 -13.20 -2.89
C CYS A 154 -4.70 -11.98 -2.54
N ALA A 155 -4.20 -11.02 -1.76
CA ALA A 155 -4.96 -9.84 -1.37
C ALA A 155 -5.40 -8.99 -2.58
N THR A 156 -4.57 -8.95 -3.62
CA THR A 156 -4.80 -8.20 -4.86
C THR A 156 -5.62 -8.98 -5.91
N GLU A 157 -5.52 -10.31 -5.92
CA GLU A 157 -5.98 -11.18 -7.02
C GLU A 157 -5.45 -10.77 -8.40
N ILE A 158 -4.25 -10.17 -8.44
CA ILE A 158 -3.71 -9.57 -9.66
C ILE A 158 -3.39 -10.61 -10.74
N LEU A 159 -2.98 -11.82 -10.36
CA LEU A 159 -2.69 -12.93 -11.29
C LEU A 159 -3.80 -13.99 -11.34
N ALA A 160 -4.42 -14.27 -10.20
CA ALA A 160 -5.47 -15.29 -10.07
C ALA A 160 -6.34 -14.99 -8.86
N ARG A 161 -7.55 -15.58 -8.84
CA ARG A 161 -8.41 -15.56 -7.65
C ARG A 161 -7.68 -16.18 -6.47
N CYS A 162 -7.83 -15.57 -5.30
CA CYS A 162 -7.29 -16.16 -4.09
C CYS A 162 -8.16 -17.35 -3.66
N ILE A 163 -7.50 -18.45 -3.30
CA ILE A 163 -8.14 -19.62 -2.73
C ILE A 163 -8.20 -19.40 -1.22
N ASP A 164 -9.41 -19.40 -0.66
CA ASP A 164 -9.60 -19.30 0.79
C ASP A 164 -9.03 -20.55 1.48
N GLN A 165 -8.00 -20.36 2.31
CA GLN A 165 -7.34 -21.40 3.10
C GLN A 165 -6.94 -20.84 4.48
N PRO A 166 -6.66 -21.70 5.47
CA PRO A 166 -6.20 -21.23 6.79
C PRO A 166 -4.97 -20.32 6.66
N GLY A 167 -5.04 -19.13 7.27
CA GLY A 167 -3.99 -18.11 7.17
C GLY A 167 -3.98 -17.32 5.84
N GLN A 168 -5.01 -17.46 5.01
CA GLN A 168 -5.14 -16.79 3.72
C GLN A 168 -6.62 -16.57 3.35
N HIS A 169 -7.22 -15.54 3.93
CA HIS A 169 -8.61 -15.14 3.71
C HIS A 169 -8.73 -13.62 3.56
N TYR A 170 -9.13 -13.16 2.37
CA TYR A 170 -9.30 -11.74 2.08
C TYR A 170 -10.75 -11.46 1.63
N PRO A 171 -11.55 -10.75 2.43
CA PRO A 171 -12.94 -10.46 2.10
C PRO A 171 -13.08 -9.75 0.76
N ARG A 172 -14.01 -10.21 -0.08
CA ARG A 172 -14.25 -9.60 -1.40
C ARG A 172 -15.46 -8.70 -1.38
N THR A 173 -15.30 -7.50 -1.94
CA THR A 173 -16.43 -6.61 -2.21
C THR A 173 -17.22 -7.15 -3.41
N THR A 174 -18.43 -7.66 -3.14
CA THR A 174 -19.39 -8.10 -4.17
C THR A 174 -20.23 -6.95 -4.72
N GLN A 175 -20.34 -5.83 -3.98
CA GLN A 175 -21.12 -4.66 -4.36
C GLN A 175 -20.40 -3.37 -3.99
N VAL A 176 -20.36 -2.41 -4.92
CA VAL A 176 -19.90 -1.05 -4.62
C VAL A 176 -21.04 -0.30 -3.94
N GLN A 177 -20.91 -0.05 -2.64
CA GLN A 177 -21.83 0.82 -1.91
C GLN A 177 -21.20 2.20 -1.78
N LEU A 178 -21.79 3.19 -2.46
CA LEU A 178 -21.48 4.59 -2.21
C LEU A 178 -22.12 4.99 -0.88
N LYS A 179 -21.32 5.43 0.08
CA LYS A 179 -21.85 6.02 1.30
C LYS A 179 -22.56 7.33 0.92
N PRO A 180 -23.77 7.60 1.42
CA PRO A 180 -24.40 8.90 1.23
C PRO A 180 -23.49 9.99 1.79
N LEU A 181 -23.34 11.08 1.04
CA LEU A 181 -22.60 12.24 1.53
C LEU A 181 -23.34 12.81 2.75
N PRO A 182 -22.64 13.08 3.86
CA PRO A 182 -23.27 13.76 4.97
C PRO A 182 -23.75 15.14 4.51
N PRO A 183 -24.90 15.63 5.02
CA PRO A 183 -25.36 16.98 4.72
C PRO A 183 -24.26 17.99 5.08
N GLN A 184 -23.78 18.73 4.09
CA GLN A 184 -22.82 19.79 4.34
C GLN A 184 -23.57 21.04 4.79
N ARG A 185 -22.99 21.77 5.75
CA ARG A 185 -23.51 23.09 6.13
C ARG A 185 -23.35 24.01 4.94
N THR A 186 -24.47 24.50 4.39
CA THR A 186 -24.43 25.49 3.31
C THR A 186 -23.81 26.78 3.81
N MET A 187 -23.17 27.53 2.90
CA MET A 187 -22.70 28.87 3.20
C MET A 187 -23.94 29.76 3.40
N PRO A 188 -24.15 30.39 4.58
CA PRO A 188 -25.40 31.08 4.87
C PRO A 188 -25.70 32.23 3.90
N HIS A 189 -24.67 32.96 3.47
CA HIS A 189 -24.78 34.13 2.60
C HIS A 189 -23.71 34.04 1.49
N PRO A 190 -23.92 33.21 0.45
CA PRO A 190 -22.90 32.96 -0.56
C PRO A 190 -22.48 34.22 -1.32
N CYS A 191 -23.36 35.23 -1.37
CA CYS A 191 -23.16 36.48 -2.11
C CYS A 191 -22.57 37.62 -1.25
N LYS A 192 -22.27 37.39 0.04
CA LYS A 192 -21.84 38.48 0.93
C LYS A 192 -20.43 38.95 0.56
N GLY A 193 -20.31 40.18 0.07
CA GLY A 193 -19.03 40.84 -0.21
C GLY A 193 -18.45 40.59 -1.61
N VAL A 194 -19.24 40.00 -2.51
CA VAL A 194 -18.87 39.81 -3.93
C VAL A 194 -19.75 40.67 -4.85
N PRO A 195 -19.24 41.07 -6.04
CA PRO A 195 -20.05 41.77 -7.04
C PRO A 195 -21.23 40.94 -7.52
N SER A 196 -22.35 41.62 -7.80
CA SER A 196 -23.55 40.93 -8.27
C SER A 196 -23.31 40.26 -9.63
N ASN A 197 -23.77 39.03 -9.75
CA ASN A 197 -23.72 38.23 -10.96
C ASN A 197 -24.89 37.21 -10.96
N PRO A 198 -25.12 36.42 -12.02
CA PRO A 198 -26.25 35.48 -12.07
C PRO A 198 -26.27 34.41 -10.97
N TRP A 199 -25.17 34.24 -10.25
CA TRP A 199 -25.00 33.31 -9.14
C TRP A 199 -24.92 34.01 -7.77
N CYS A 200 -24.89 35.35 -7.73
CA CYS A 200 -24.72 36.16 -6.54
C CYS A 200 -25.54 37.46 -6.53
#